data_AF-A0A5B0PQ93-F1
#
_entry.id   AF-A0A5B0PQ93-F1
#
_cell.length_a   1.000
_cell.length_b   1.000
_cell.length_c   1.000
_cell.angle_alpha   90.00
_cell.angle_beta   90.00
_cell.angle_gamma   90.00
#
_symmetry.space_group_name_H-M   'P 1'
#
loop_
_entity.id
_entity.type
_entity.pdbx_description
1 polymer ?
#
loop_
_entity_poly.entity_id
_entity_poly.type
_entity_poly.pdbx_seq_one_letter_code
_entity_poly.pdbx_strand_id
1 'polypeptide(L)'
;MSDLMSIGIISRDVAQVCSSKLGWNEDEWKTCMNNSKVIVYEPLEVEQEVGVTRKRAYSSARRPLSVKSKVWSVSLEVDALSLCITNAGGNRVRYQDGDNENRQFRSHSEKTLAWSNVDDLSEVKSVFVHRSVLKEFLWDGSPSLVDLVRKEPRAQIFTFGCNKAAPASLNSPESNPRIEMILCAGAVIVPTFDSLFKNPSDDDQKRRQYFQKIKAACHTHPFLKICLHPSMKTQLYKNLEEDESDISMEFIIDFLKQQFDCPKEANVSMGDWIKLDRNIIAWLSSDSNPELDEDCDEDVAEVTTIARTLKLVQKELYSEFRRFIIAIPEGHPYADRKSFEGVELMKISELFDFLPGEQIF
;
A
#
# COMPACT_ATOMS: atom_id res chain seq x y z
N MET A 1 59.21 -3.99 -18.30
CA MET A 1 58.69 -5.04 -17.39
C MET A 1 58.20 -4.38 -16.10
N SER A 2 57.03 -3.74 -16.11
CA SER A 2 56.49 -3.08 -14.91
C SER A 2 54.97 -2.89 -14.86
N ASP A 3 54.18 -3.39 -15.82
CA ASP A 3 52.72 -3.11 -15.86
C ASP A 3 51.83 -4.35 -15.64
N LEU A 4 52.34 -5.40 -15.01
CA LEU A 4 51.61 -6.66 -14.77
C LEU A 4 51.29 -6.96 -13.30
N MET A 5 51.43 -5.97 -12.40
CA MET A 5 51.08 -6.12 -10.99
C MET A 5 50.09 -5.07 -10.54
N SER A 6 48.82 -5.19 -10.98
CA SER A 6 47.65 -4.62 -10.29
C SER A 6 46.32 -5.22 -10.76
N ILE A 7 46.30 -6.48 -11.19
CA ILE A 7 45.05 -7.26 -11.23
C ILE A 7 44.98 -8.05 -9.93
N GLY A 8 44.92 -7.31 -8.82
CA GLY A 8 44.46 -7.89 -7.58
C GLY A 8 43.03 -8.34 -7.84
N ILE A 9 42.81 -9.66 -7.82
CA ILE A 9 41.48 -10.23 -7.68
C ILE A 9 40.98 -9.75 -6.32
N ILE A 10 40.36 -8.57 -6.29
CA ILE A 10 39.49 -8.18 -5.20
C ILE A 10 38.32 -9.17 -5.34
N SER A 11 38.41 -10.26 -4.59
CA SER A 11 37.26 -11.11 -4.27
C SER A 11 36.26 -10.21 -3.55
N ARG A 12 35.52 -9.40 -4.32
CA ARG A 12 34.43 -8.60 -3.78
C ARG A 12 33.46 -9.58 -3.15
N ASP A 13 33.24 -9.42 -1.86
CA ASP A 13 32.24 -10.17 -1.13
C ASP A 13 30.94 -10.12 -1.93
N VAL A 14 30.35 -11.30 -2.18
CA VAL A 14 29.12 -11.43 -2.96
C VAL A 14 28.01 -10.58 -2.32
N ALA A 15 27.98 -10.49 -0.99
CA ALA A 15 27.04 -9.62 -0.28
C ALA A 15 27.28 -8.12 -0.59
N GLN A 16 28.53 -7.68 -0.68
CA GLN A 16 28.88 -6.31 -1.04
C GLN A 16 28.47 -5.98 -2.49
N VAL A 17 28.62 -6.94 -3.41
CA VAL A 17 28.17 -6.78 -4.81
C VAL A 17 26.64 -6.71 -4.88
N CYS A 18 25.94 -7.55 -4.14
CA CYS A 18 24.47 -7.55 -4.07
C CYS A 18 23.94 -6.25 -3.46
N SER A 19 24.51 -5.81 -2.33
CA SER A 19 24.15 -4.55 -1.66
C SER A 19 24.33 -3.35 -2.60
N SER A 20 25.48 -3.26 -3.26
CA SER A 20 25.77 -2.17 -4.21
C SER A 20 24.79 -2.15 -5.39
N LYS A 21 24.29 -3.30 -5.82
CA LYS A 21 23.33 -3.38 -6.92
C LYS A 21 21.90 -3.08 -6.50
N LEU A 22 21.51 -3.47 -5.30
CA LEU A 22 20.20 -3.17 -4.71
C LEU A 22 20.05 -1.69 -4.29
N GLY A 23 21.17 -0.97 -4.23
CA GLY A 23 21.23 0.48 -4.05
C GLY A 23 21.26 0.95 -2.60
N TRP A 24 21.38 0.03 -1.63
CA TRP A 24 21.50 0.34 -0.21
C TRP A 24 22.93 0.19 0.29
N ASN A 25 23.32 1.04 1.23
CA ASN A 25 24.56 1.01 1.97
C ASN A 25 24.45 0.13 3.24
N GLU A 26 25.58 -0.16 3.86
CA GLU A 26 25.65 -1.06 5.03
C GLU A 26 24.85 -0.56 6.24
N ASP A 27 24.80 0.75 6.46
CA ASP A 27 24.07 1.35 7.58
C ASP A 27 22.55 1.25 7.37
N GLU A 28 22.06 1.42 6.14
CA GLU A 28 20.65 1.22 5.78
C GLU A 28 20.23 -0.23 6.07
N TRP A 29 21.05 -1.21 5.65
CA TRP A 29 20.80 -2.62 5.93
C TRP A 29 20.79 -2.93 7.43
N LYS A 30 21.81 -2.49 8.18
CA LYS A 30 21.87 -2.76 9.63
C LYS A 30 20.72 -2.11 10.37
N THR A 31 20.36 -0.87 10.03
CA THR A 31 19.27 -0.14 10.68
C THR A 31 17.93 -0.85 10.48
N CYS A 32 17.66 -1.33 9.26
CA CYS A 32 16.38 -1.97 8.93
C CYS A 32 16.29 -3.45 9.36
N MET A 33 17.43 -4.15 9.53
CA MET A 33 17.45 -5.61 9.68
C MET A 33 18.00 -6.14 11.00
N ASN A 34 18.84 -5.38 11.73
CA ASN A 34 19.59 -5.92 12.87
C ASN A 34 18.66 -6.55 13.92
N ASN A 35 18.86 -7.86 14.15
CA ASN A 35 18.09 -8.70 15.08
C ASN A 35 16.57 -8.55 14.89
N SER A 36 16.11 -8.47 13.64
CA SER A 36 14.69 -8.34 13.32
C SER A 36 14.24 -9.41 12.35
N LYS A 37 12.94 -9.70 12.40
CA LYS A 37 12.27 -10.55 11.43
C LYS A 37 11.96 -9.73 10.16
N VAL A 38 12.17 -10.35 9.01
CA VAL A 38 11.97 -9.73 7.70
C VAL A 38 11.08 -10.62 6.84
N ILE A 39 9.99 -10.06 6.32
CA ILE A 39 9.11 -10.78 5.41
C ILE A 39 9.51 -10.44 3.98
N VAL A 40 9.55 -11.44 3.10
CA VAL A 40 9.78 -11.25 1.67
C VAL A 40 8.61 -11.85 0.90
N TYR A 41 7.86 -10.99 0.22
CA TYR A 41 6.83 -11.32 -0.75
C TYR A 41 7.46 -11.44 -2.13
N GLU A 42 7.50 -12.65 -2.64
CA GLU A 42 8.06 -13.02 -3.94
C GLU A 42 7.01 -13.78 -4.76
N PRO A 43 7.09 -13.75 -6.10
CA PRO A 43 6.20 -14.56 -6.92
C PRO A 43 6.40 -16.04 -6.64
N LEU A 44 5.29 -16.77 -6.51
CA LEU A 44 5.28 -18.22 -6.62
C LEU A 44 5.88 -18.57 -8.00
N GLU A 45 6.86 -19.46 -8.02
CA GLU A 45 7.72 -19.76 -9.18
C GLU A 45 6.95 -19.65 -10.50
N VAL A 46 7.21 -18.57 -11.24
CA VAL A 46 6.84 -18.55 -12.65
C VAL A 46 7.66 -19.67 -13.26
N GLU A 47 7.00 -20.66 -13.85
CA GLU A 47 7.62 -21.57 -14.80
C GLU A 47 8.27 -20.72 -15.89
N GLN A 48 9.50 -20.26 -15.65
CA GLN A 48 10.35 -19.89 -16.74
C GLN A 48 10.59 -21.22 -17.44
N GLU A 49 9.96 -21.38 -18.60
CA GLU A 49 10.40 -22.27 -19.67
C GLU A 49 11.83 -21.88 -20.10
N VAL A 50 12.80 -21.93 -19.18
CA VAL A 50 14.16 -22.18 -19.57
C VAL A 50 14.16 -23.67 -19.87
N GLY A 51 13.96 -24.01 -21.14
CA GLY A 51 14.24 -25.35 -21.64
C GLY A 51 15.67 -25.71 -21.26
N VAL A 52 15.86 -26.32 -20.09
CA VAL A 52 17.14 -26.84 -19.63
C VAL A 52 17.40 -28.05 -20.50
N THR A 53 17.96 -27.81 -21.68
CA THR A 53 18.67 -28.84 -22.41
C THR A 53 19.89 -29.19 -21.56
N ARG A 54 19.72 -30.17 -20.66
CA ARG A 54 20.80 -30.87 -19.95
C ARG A 54 21.72 -31.50 -21.00
N LYS A 55 22.64 -30.72 -21.56
CA LYS A 55 23.82 -31.27 -22.22
C LYS A 55 24.84 -31.59 -21.13
N ARG A 56 24.97 -32.89 -20.85
CA ARG A 56 26.06 -33.46 -20.04
C ARG A 56 27.40 -32.89 -20.51
N ALA A 57 28.19 -32.45 -19.55
CA ALA A 57 29.52 -31.89 -19.75
C ALA A 57 30.45 -32.90 -20.44
N TYR A 58 31.04 -32.50 -21.57
CA TYR A 58 32.36 -32.96 -21.99
C TYR A 58 33.07 -31.84 -22.77
N SER A 59 34.35 -31.68 -22.47
CA SER A 59 35.38 -30.89 -23.17
C SER A 59 35.38 -29.36 -23.02
N SER A 60 36.30 -28.91 -22.17
CA SER A 60 37.31 -27.87 -22.46
C SER A 60 37.07 -26.96 -23.68
N ALA A 61 36.28 -25.91 -23.47
CA ALA A 61 36.55 -24.59 -24.03
C ALA A 61 35.85 -23.60 -23.11
N ARG A 62 36.62 -22.70 -22.46
CA ARG A 62 36.05 -21.53 -21.79
C ARG A 62 35.35 -20.69 -22.87
N ARG A 63 34.08 -20.99 -23.13
CA ARG A 63 33.19 -20.01 -23.77
C ARG A 63 33.06 -18.89 -22.76
N PRO A 64 33.48 -17.65 -23.07
CA PRO A 64 33.12 -16.54 -22.22
C PRO A 64 31.60 -16.53 -22.16
N LEU A 65 31.04 -16.58 -20.94
CA LEU A 65 29.63 -16.28 -20.73
C LEU A 65 29.39 -14.94 -21.42
N SER A 66 28.70 -14.96 -22.56
CA SER A 66 28.34 -13.74 -23.23
C SER A 66 27.44 -12.99 -22.26
N VAL A 67 27.98 -11.92 -21.68
CA VAL A 67 27.32 -11.00 -20.75
C VAL A 67 26.21 -10.27 -21.52
N LYS A 68 25.12 -10.97 -21.83
CA LYS A 68 24.02 -10.46 -22.66
C LYS A 68 22.68 -10.31 -21.95
N SER A 69 22.54 -10.69 -20.67
CA SER A 69 21.54 -10.05 -19.82
C SER A 69 22.25 -9.21 -18.76
N LYS A 70 22.17 -7.88 -18.91
CA LYS A 70 22.47 -6.94 -17.82
C LYS A 70 21.38 -6.95 -16.75
N VAL A 71 20.27 -7.64 -17.01
CA VAL A 71 19.07 -7.71 -16.17
C VAL A 71 19.11 -9.00 -15.35
N TRP A 72 18.88 -8.87 -14.04
CA TRP A 72 18.76 -10.00 -13.13
C TRP A 72 17.45 -10.74 -13.39
N SER A 73 17.44 -12.06 -13.21
CA SER A 73 16.18 -12.80 -13.12
C SER A 73 15.54 -12.54 -11.75
N VAL A 74 14.22 -12.72 -11.64
CA VAL A 74 13.49 -12.57 -10.38
C VAL A 74 14.11 -13.43 -9.26
N SER A 75 14.46 -14.68 -9.55
CA SER A 75 15.11 -15.56 -8.58
C SER A 75 16.46 -15.00 -8.10
N LEU A 76 17.26 -14.42 -9.01
CA LEU A 76 18.52 -13.78 -8.64
C LEU A 76 18.31 -12.51 -7.81
N GLU A 77 17.25 -11.73 -8.07
CA GLU A 77 16.88 -10.56 -7.27
C GLU A 77 16.50 -10.95 -5.85
N VAL A 78 15.69 -12.00 -5.70
CA VAL A 78 15.27 -12.59 -4.42
C VAL A 78 16.45 -13.17 -3.63
N ASP A 79 17.32 -13.94 -4.29
CA ASP A 79 18.48 -14.55 -3.66
C ASP A 79 19.47 -13.47 -3.18
N ALA A 80 19.70 -12.45 -4.00
CA ALA A 80 20.53 -11.31 -3.63
C ALA A 80 19.97 -10.56 -2.42
N LEU A 81 18.66 -10.31 -2.39
CA LEU A 81 18.00 -9.68 -1.23
C LEU A 81 18.17 -10.55 0.03
N SER A 82 17.94 -11.85 -0.09
CA SER A 82 18.05 -12.79 1.04
C SER A 82 19.47 -12.85 1.62
N LEU A 83 20.49 -12.80 0.76
CA LEU A 83 21.89 -12.72 1.16
C LEU A 83 22.18 -11.42 1.93
N CYS A 84 21.70 -10.28 1.42
CA CYS A 84 21.88 -8.99 2.09
C CYS A 84 21.19 -8.93 3.46
N ILE A 85 19.96 -9.45 3.57
CA ILE A 85 19.23 -9.56 4.85
C ILE A 85 20.04 -10.37 5.86
N THR A 86 20.52 -11.55 5.45
CA THR A 86 21.28 -12.45 6.32
C THR A 86 22.59 -11.80 6.78
N ASN A 87 23.31 -11.16 5.86
CA ASN A 87 24.57 -10.47 6.16
C ASN A 87 24.38 -9.28 7.13
N ALA A 88 23.20 -8.65 7.10
CA ALA A 88 22.83 -7.55 7.98
C ALA A 88 22.34 -8.00 9.37
N GLY A 89 22.33 -9.31 9.65
CA GLY A 89 21.84 -9.87 10.91
C GLY A 89 20.31 -9.94 11.01
N GLY A 90 19.60 -9.87 9.87
CA GLY A 90 18.15 -10.08 9.81
C GLY A 90 17.79 -11.56 9.67
N ASN A 91 16.61 -11.91 10.18
CA ASN A 91 16.05 -13.25 10.04
C ASN A 91 14.88 -13.22 9.05
N ARG A 92 15.07 -13.81 7.86
CA ARG A 92 13.99 -13.91 6.87
C ARG A 92 12.93 -14.88 7.38
N VAL A 93 11.74 -14.36 7.68
CA VAL A 93 10.56 -15.15 8.00
C VAL A 93 10.13 -15.89 6.75
N ARG A 94 10.04 -17.21 6.87
CA ARG A 94 9.43 -18.06 5.86
C ARG A 94 8.01 -18.35 6.32
N TYR A 95 7.06 -18.28 5.40
CA TYR A 95 5.73 -18.84 5.66
C TYR A 95 5.91 -20.30 6.04
N GLN A 96 5.28 -20.73 7.13
CA GLN A 96 5.31 -22.14 7.49
C GLN A 96 4.59 -22.92 6.40
N ASP A 97 5.36 -23.59 5.56
CA ASP A 97 4.89 -24.84 4.99
C ASP A 97 4.85 -25.85 6.13
N GLY A 98 3.64 -26.31 6.46
CA GLY A 98 3.48 -27.56 7.17
C GLY A 98 4.33 -28.64 6.48
N ASP A 99 5.17 -29.27 7.27
CA ASP A 99 6.13 -30.34 6.96
C ASP A 99 7.52 -29.90 6.47
N ASN A 100 8.42 -29.82 7.46
CA ASN A 100 9.88 -29.70 7.39
C ASN A 100 10.62 -30.80 6.56
N GLU A 101 9.93 -31.62 5.75
CA GLU A 101 10.56 -32.80 5.13
C GLU A 101 10.76 -32.75 3.61
N ASN A 102 10.22 -31.78 2.87
CA ASN A 102 10.44 -31.70 1.42
C ASN A 102 11.29 -30.50 1.00
N ARG A 103 12.61 -30.66 1.09
CA ARG A 103 13.63 -29.80 0.41
C ARG A 103 13.62 -29.97 -1.12
N GLN A 104 12.46 -30.18 -1.72
CA GLN A 104 12.26 -30.15 -3.16
C GLN A 104 11.07 -29.26 -3.46
N PHE A 105 11.38 -28.10 -4.07
CA PHE A 105 10.44 -27.19 -4.70
C PHE A 105 9.40 -27.97 -5.50
N ARG A 106 8.20 -28.11 -4.92
CA ARG A 106 7.00 -28.55 -5.61
C ARG A 106 5.90 -27.56 -5.30
N SER A 107 5.31 -27.06 -6.38
CA SER A 107 4.23 -26.09 -6.40
C SER A 107 3.10 -26.51 -5.45
N HIS A 108 2.74 -25.61 -4.55
CA HIS A 108 1.47 -25.66 -3.83
C HIS A 108 0.65 -24.47 -4.30
N SER A 109 0.02 -24.64 -5.46
CA SER A 109 -0.82 -23.65 -6.14
C SER A 109 -2.18 -23.39 -5.48
N GLU A 110 -2.45 -23.98 -4.31
CA GLU A 110 -3.78 -23.90 -3.66
C GLU A 110 -3.75 -23.36 -2.23
N LYS A 111 -2.57 -23.04 -1.67
CA LYS A 111 -2.50 -22.40 -0.35
C LYS A 111 -2.34 -20.90 -0.53
N THR A 112 -3.45 -20.17 -0.45
CA THR A 112 -3.40 -18.72 -0.18
C THR A 112 -2.57 -18.52 1.08
N LEU A 113 -1.43 -17.84 0.95
CA LEU A 113 -0.58 -17.48 2.08
C LEU A 113 -1.45 -16.62 3.01
N ALA A 114 -1.62 -16.98 4.27
CA ALA A 114 -2.36 -16.16 5.23
C ALA A 114 -1.41 -15.69 6.32
N TRP A 115 -1.66 -14.53 6.92
CA TRP A 115 -0.86 -14.04 8.05
C TRP A 115 -0.89 -15.00 9.25
N SER A 116 -1.89 -15.88 9.32
CA SER A 116 -1.98 -16.97 10.29
C SER A 116 -0.96 -18.08 10.07
N ASN A 117 -0.36 -18.17 8.88
CA ASN A 117 0.65 -19.17 8.52
C ASN A 117 2.08 -18.66 8.81
N VAL A 118 2.18 -17.50 9.47
CA VAL A 118 3.43 -16.97 10.01
C VAL A 118 3.41 -17.21 11.50
N ASP A 119 4.30 -18.06 11.99
CA ASP A 119 4.37 -18.50 13.40
C ASP A 119 4.30 -17.36 14.41
N ASP A 120 4.94 -16.24 14.07
CA ASP A 120 5.09 -15.12 14.97
C ASP A 120 5.54 -13.87 14.19
N LEU A 121 4.63 -12.90 14.04
CA LEU A 121 4.90 -11.59 13.44
C LEU A 121 5.61 -10.62 14.40
N SER A 122 5.78 -10.98 15.67
CA SER A 122 6.53 -10.15 16.62
C SER A 122 7.94 -9.89 16.09
N GLU A 123 8.45 -8.68 16.30
CA GLU A 123 9.78 -8.25 15.85
C GLU A 123 9.94 -8.11 14.33
N VAL A 124 8.85 -8.21 13.55
CA VAL A 124 8.87 -7.84 12.13
C VAL A 124 9.06 -6.34 12.01
N LYS A 125 10.20 -5.92 11.46
CA LYS A 125 10.48 -4.50 11.20
C LYS A 125 10.34 -4.14 9.73
N SER A 126 10.59 -5.08 8.83
CA SER A 126 10.73 -4.81 7.40
C SER A 126 9.97 -5.85 6.57
N VAL A 127 9.24 -5.38 5.56
CA VAL A 127 8.54 -6.20 4.58
C VAL A 127 9.00 -5.80 3.19
N PHE A 128 9.51 -6.76 2.43
CA PHE A 128 9.95 -6.55 1.04
C PHE A 128 8.95 -7.16 0.09
N VAL A 129 8.49 -6.40 -0.89
CA VAL A 129 7.53 -6.84 -1.92
C VAL A 129 8.19 -6.73 -3.28
N HIS A 130 8.39 -7.86 -3.94
CA HIS A 130 8.98 -7.87 -5.27
C HIS A 130 8.05 -7.14 -6.27
N ARG A 131 8.62 -6.29 -7.14
CA ARG A 131 7.84 -5.45 -8.07
C ARG A 131 6.92 -6.23 -9.01
N SER A 132 7.18 -7.53 -9.26
CA SER A 132 6.29 -8.38 -10.07
C SER A 132 4.98 -8.75 -9.39
N VAL A 133 4.94 -8.83 -8.06
CA VAL A 133 3.73 -9.17 -7.28
C VAL A 133 3.17 -7.97 -6.53
N LEU A 134 3.79 -6.79 -6.70
CA LEU A 134 3.40 -5.57 -5.99
C LEU A 134 1.92 -5.23 -6.21
N LYS A 135 1.42 -5.35 -7.45
CA LYS A 135 0.00 -5.10 -7.75
C LYS A 135 -0.93 -6.05 -6.99
N GLU A 136 -0.58 -7.33 -6.91
CA GLU A 136 -1.36 -8.35 -6.19
C GLU A 136 -1.36 -8.05 -4.69
N PHE A 137 -0.17 -7.80 -4.12
CA PHE A 137 0.00 -7.43 -2.71
C PHE A 137 -0.84 -6.21 -2.31
N LEU A 138 -0.93 -5.21 -3.19
CA LEU A 138 -1.65 -3.97 -2.92
C LEU A 138 -3.17 -4.09 -3.07
N TRP A 139 -3.68 -4.99 -3.93
CA TRP A 139 -5.11 -5.00 -4.28
C TRP A 139 -5.90 -6.15 -3.67
N ASP A 140 -5.32 -7.33 -3.54
CA ASP A 140 -6.08 -8.54 -3.14
C ASP A 140 -5.20 -9.67 -2.59
N GLY A 141 -3.97 -9.34 -2.19
CA GLY A 141 -3.01 -10.31 -1.69
C GLY A 141 -3.59 -11.04 -0.48
N SER A 142 -3.51 -12.36 -0.49
CA SER A 142 -3.44 -13.13 0.75
C SER A 142 -1.96 -13.42 0.98
N PRO A 143 -1.34 -12.90 2.05
CA PRO A 143 -1.96 -12.12 3.13
C PRO A 143 -2.19 -10.64 2.78
N SER A 144 -3.26 -10.03 3.30
CA SER A 144 -3.67 -8.67 2.91
C SER A 144 -2.78 -7.58 3.53
N LEU A 145 -2.53 -6.51 2.76
CA LEU A 145 -1.86 -5.30 3.26
C LEU A 145 -2.61 -4.71 4.46
N VAL A 146 -3.95 -4.72 4.44
CA VAL A 146 -4.79 -4.18 5.52
C VAL A 146 -4.52 -4.94 6.83
N ASP A 147 -4.46 -6.27 6.78
CA ASP A 147 -4.14 -7.08 7.96
C ASP A 147 -2.71 -6.85 8.46
N LEU A 148 -1.74 -6.66 7.55
CA LEU A 148 -0.36 -6.33 7.93
C LEU A 148 -0.28 -5.01 8.69
N VAL A 149 -0.90 -3.96 8.13
CA VAL A 149 -0.88 -2.62 8.73
C VAL A 149 -1.57 -2.62 10.10
N ARG A 150 -2.60 -3.45 10.29
CA ARG A 150 -3.28 -3.57 11.59
C ARG A 150 -2.47 -4.37 12.61
N LYS A 151 -1.78 -5.44 12.20
CA LYS A 151 -0.98 -6.28 13.11
C LYS A 151 0.37 -5.65 13.43
N GLU A 152 1.06 -5.13 12.43
CA GLU A 152 2.41 -4.57 12.52
C GLU A 152 2.45 -3.12 11.99
N PRO A 153 1.81 -2.16 12.68
CA PRO A 153 1.65 -0.79 12.21
C PRO A 153 2.97 -0.03 12.05
N ARG A 154 4.06 -0.53 12.65
CA ARG A 154 5.40 0.05 12.59
C ARG A 154 6.32 -0.62 11.57
N ALA A 155 5.87 -1.69 10.92
CA ALA A 155 6.66 -2.32 9.87
C ALA A 155 6.89 -1.34 8.72
N GLN A 156 8.12 -1.28 8.23
CA GLN A 156 8.49 -0.55 7.03
C GLN A 156 8.28 -1.46 5.82
N ILE A 157 7.63 -0.93 4.78
CA ILE A 157 7.34 -1.70 3.58
C ILE A 157 8.22 -1.16 2.47
N PHE A 158 8.90 -2.07 1.79
CA PHE A 158 9.81 -1.77 0.70
C PHE A 158 9.39 -2.56 -0.52
N THR A 159 9.56 -1.98 -1.71
CA THR A 159 9.52 -2.73 -2.96
C THR A 159 10.91 -2.86 -3.57
N PHE A 160 11.15 -3.95 -4.28
CA PHE A 160 12.44 -4.23 -4.90
C PHE A 160 12.31 -4.98 -6.23
N GLY A 161 13.32 -4.85 -7.09
CA GLY A 161 13.42 -5.59 -8.36
C GLY A 161 13.48 -4.69 -9.61
N CYS A 162 13.72 -5.29 -10.78
CA CYS A 162 13.88 -4.55 -12.04
C CYS A 162 12.57 -4.35 -12.85
N ASN A 163 11.42 -4.78 -12.35
CA ASN A 163 10.21 -4.86 -13.17
C ASN A 163 9.68 -3.46 -13.55
N LYS A 164 9.45 -3.25 -14.86
CA LYS A 164 8.94 -2.01 -15.47
C LYS A 164 7.44 -1.78 -15.23
N ALA A 165 6.70 -2.77 -14.77
CA ALA A 165 5.26 -2.66 -14.48
C ALA A 165 4.95 -2.01 -13.12
N ALA A 166 5.88 -1.25 -12.54
CA ALA A 166 5.68 -0.59 -11.26
C ALA A 166 4.59 0.50 -11.33
N PRO A 167 3.83 0.74 -10.25
CA PRO A 167 2.94 1.88 -10.09
C PRO A 167 3.59 3.22 -10.49
N ALA A 168 2.80 4.16 -11.00
CA ALA A 168 3.27 5.44 -11.52
C ALA A 168 4.05 6.29 -10.49
N SER A 169 3.77 6.10 -9.19
CA SER A 169 4.46 6.79 -8.11
C SER A 169 5.88 6.29 -7.84
N LEU A 170 6.28 5.14 -8.40
CA LEU A 170 7.58 4.54 -8.21
C LEU A 170 8.52 4.87 -9.36
N ASN A 171 9.78 5.13 -9.04
CA ASN A 171 10.76 5.44 -10.07
C ASN A 171 11.06 4.16 -10.89
N SER A 172 10.90 4.25 -12.21
CA SER A 172 11.39 3.25 -13.16
C SER A 172 11.71 3.92 -14.49
N PRO A 173 13.00 4.01 -14.85
CA PRO A 173 13.63 2.84 -15.45
C PRO A 173 15.15 2.76 -15.16
N GLU A 174 15.55 2.02 -14.13
CA GLU A 174 16.97 1.67 -13.95
C GLU A 174 17.23 0.22 -14.35
N SER A 175 18.42 -0.06 -14.88
CA SER A 175 18.83 -1.40 -15.32
C SER A 175 19.18 -2.37 -14.18
N ASN A 176 19.23 -1.86 -12.94
CA ASN A 176 19.53 -2.61 -11.73
C ASN A 176 18.30 -2.66 -10.82
N PRO A 177 18.15 -3.70 -9.99
CA PRO A 177 17.04 -3.79 -9.05
C PRO A 177 17.23 -2.74 -7.97
N ARG A 178 16.18 -2.01 -7.63
CA ARG A 178 16.27 -0.93 -6.64
C ARG A 178 15.25 -1.11 -5.54
N ILE A 179 15.73 -0.95 -4.30
CA ILE A 179 14.87 -0.92 -3.12
C ILE A 179 14.30 0.49 -2.94
N GLU A 180 12.98 0.59 -2.84
CA GLU A 180 12.25 1.83 -2.61
C GLU A 180 11.28 1.61 -1.45
N MET A 181 11.22 2.56 -0.51
CA MET A 181 10.23 2.54 0.56
C MET A 181 8.87 2.92 -0.01
N ILE A 182 7.85 2.15 0.37
CA ILE A 182 6.46 2.35 -0.03
C ILE A 182 5.57 2.34 1.21
N LEU A 183 4.34 2.81 1.04
CA LEU A 183 3.30 2.84 2.05
C LEU A 183 3.82 3.54 3.31
N CYS A 184 4.36 4.74 3.10
CA CYS A 184 4.87 5.62 4.13
C CYS A 184 3.75 6.01 5.10
N ALA A 185 4.12 6.41 6.32
CA ALA A 185 3.14 6.75 7.36
C ALA A 185 2.14 7.82 6.87
N GLY A 186 0.86 7.61 7.18
CA GLY A 186 -0.22 8.52 6.81
C GLY A 186 -1.48 7.80 6.37
N ALA A 187 -2.56 8.56 6.21
CA ALA A 187 -3.83 8.05 5.75
C ALA A 187 -4.56 9.05 4.84
N VAL A 188 -5.17 8.52 3.78
CA VAL A 188 -6.20 9.21 3.00
C VAL A 188 -7.55 8.66 3.47
N ILE A 189 -8.42 9.54 3.97
CA ILE A 189 -9.73 9.18 4.51
C ILE A 189 -10.81 9.83 3.66
N VAL A 190 -11.79 9.02 3.23
CA VAL A 190 -13.00 9.50 2.56
C VAL A 190 -14.21 9.09 3.38
N PRO A 191 -14.86 10.01 4.09
CA PRO A 191 -16.12 9.71 4.75
C PRO A 191 -17.27 9.60 3.75
N THR A 192 -18.17 8.65 3.98
CA THR A 192 -19.47 8.55 3.30
C THR A 192 -20.40 9.67 3.76
N PHE A 193 -21.42 10.00 2.97
CA PHE A 193 -22.44 10.96 3.39
C PHE A 193 -23.10 10.52 4.69
N ASP A 194 -23.55 9.26 4.76
CA ASP A 194 -24.24 8.76 5.95
C ASP A 194 -23.34 8.78 7.19
N SER A 195 -22.03 8.50 7.05
CA SER A 195 -21.12 8.62 8.20
C SER A 195 -21.02 10.04 8.78
N LEU A 196 -21.23 11.07 7.98
CA LEU A 196 -21.21 12.47 8.44
C LEU A 196 -22.59 12.97 8.87
N PHE A 197 -23.66 12.51 8.20
CA PHE A 197 -24.98 13.12 8.28
C PHE A 197 -26.08 12.18 8.82
N LYS A 198 -26.00 10.86 8.55
CA LYS A 198 -26.99 9.86 9.00
C LYS A 198 -26.33 8.85 9.94
N ASN A 199 -26.17 9.25 11.20
CA ASN A 199 -25.80 8.29 12.25
C ASN A 199 -27.01 7.98 13.15
N PRO A 200 -27.12 6.75 13.70
CA PRO A 200 -28.30 6.26 14.40
C PRO A 200 -28.53 6.91 15.78
N SER A 201 -27.70 7.86 16.18
CA SER A 201 -28.05 8.76 17.27
C SER A 201 -28.74 10.00 16.71
N ASP A 202 -29.97 10.27 17.16
CA ASP A 202 -30.78 11.47 16.87
C ASP A 202 -30.16 12.80 17.38
N ASP A 203 -28.84 12.83 17.60
CA ASP A 203 -28.14 13.93 18.23
C ASP A 203 -27.27 14.67 17.19
N ASP A 204 -27.85 15.68 16.56
CA ASP A 204 -27.16 16.59 15.65
C ASP A 204 -25.91 17.24 16.28
N GLN A 205 -25.88 17.39 17.62
CA GLN A 205 -24.72 17.93 18.32
C GLN A 205 -23.51 16.98 18.19
N LYS A 206 -23.72 15.66 18.27
CA LYS A 206 -22.67 14.67 18.05
C LYS A 206 -22.19 14.67 16.60
N ARG A 207 -23.10 14.77 15.62
CA ARG A 207 -22.75 14.84 14.19
C ARG A 207 -21.87 16.06 13.89
N ARG A 208 -22.23 17.22 14.45
CA ARG A 208 -21.42 18.44 14.36
C ARG A 208 -20.04 18.28 15.01
N GLN A 209 -19.98 17.66 16.19
CA GLN A 209 -18.70 17.38 16.87
C GLN A 209 -17.80 16.44 16.05
N TYR A 210 -18.39 15.42 15.40
CA TYR A 210 -17.69 14.49 14.53
C TYR A 210 -17.04 15.19 13.34
N PHE A 211 -17.81 16.01 12.63
CA PHE A 211 -17.27 16.81 11.54
C PHE A 211 -16.18 17.79 12.02
N GLN A 212 -16.36 18.43 13.18
CA GLN A 212 -15.36 19.32 13.77
C GLN A 212 -14.06 18.59 14.12
N LYS A 213 -14.10 17.38 14.67
CA LYS A 213 -12.91 16.57 14.96
C LYS A 213 -12.15 16.16 13.70
N ILE A 214 -12.87 15.67 12.69
CA ILE A 214 -12.31 15.37 11.36
C ILE A 214 -11.62 16.60 10.79
N LYS A 215 -12.30 17.74 10.84
CA LYS A 215 -11.75 19.01 10.37
C LYS A 215 -10.49 19.41 11.16
N ALA A 216 -10.51 19.32 12.49
CA ALA A 216 -9.36 19.67 13.33
C ALA A 216 -8.16 18.78 13.03
N ALA A 217 -8.36 17.46 12.91
CA ALA A 217 -7.32 16.50 12.59
C ALA A 217 -6.70 16.78 11.21
N CYS A 218 -7.51 17.12 10.21
CA CYS A 218 -7.03 17.50 8.88
C CYS A 218 -6.18 18.78 8.87
N HIS A 219 -6.46 19.74 9.76
CA HIS A 219 -5.71 21.00 9.84
C HIS A 219 -4.38 20.86 10.61
N THR A 220 -4.29 19.87 11.49
CA THR A 220 -3.17 19.71 12.43
C THR A 220 -2.16 18.65 11.98
N HIS A 221 -2.58 17.66 11.19
CA HIS A 221 -1.74 16.52 10.83
C HIS A 221 -1.41 16.47 9.33
N PRO A 222 -0.16 16.76 8.93
CA PRO A 222 0.23 16.80 7.50
C PRO A 222 0.17 15.43 6.81
N PHE A 223 0.27 14.34 7.57
CA PHE A 223 0.19 12.95 7.08
C PHE A 223 -1.26 12.43 7.00
N LEU A 224 -2.24 13.25 7.35
CA LEU A 224 -3.66 12.91 7.28
C LEU A 224 -4.31 13.75 6.19
N LYS A 225 -4.90 13.11 5.18
CA LYS A 225 -5.65 13.79 4.14
C LYS A 225 -7.10 13.34 4.20
N ILE A 226 -7.99 14.31 4.38
CA ILE A 226 -9.43 14.06 4.39
C ILE A 226 -10.00 14.58 3.08
N CYS A 227 -10.61 13.68 2.33
CA CYS A 227 -11.14 13.98 1.02
C CYS A 227 -12.65 13.70 0.95
N LEU A 228 -13.41 14.55 0.29
CA LEU A 228 -14.83 14.37 0.07
C LEU A 228 -15.07 13.87 -1.36
N HIS A 229 -15.86 12.82 -1.49
CA HIS A 229 -16.20 12.29 -2.81
C HIS A 229 -17.33 13.12 -3.47
N PRO A 230 -17.29 13.39 -4.78
CA PRO A 230 -18.34 14.14 -5.49
C PRO A 230 -19.77 13.61 -5.31
N SER A 231 -19.96 12.30 -5.10
CA SER A 231 -21.27 11.71 -4.78
C SER A 231 -21.96 12.39 -3.60
N MET A 232 -21.18 12.86 -2.61
CA MET A 232 -21.71 13.57 -1.45
C MET A 232 -22.39 14.89 -1.84
N LYS A 233 -21.91 15.59 -2.89
CA LYS A 233 -22.60 16.79 -3.39
C LYS A 233 -23.97 16.43 -3.95
N THR A 234 -24.05 15.37 -4.75
CA THR A 234 -25.31 14.89 -5.31
C THR A 234 -26.31 14.56 -4.21
N GLN A 235 -25.87 13.87 -3.16
CA GLN A 235 -26.72 13.54 -2.01
C GLN A 235 -27.13 14.78 -1.20
N LEU A 236 -26.22 15.75 -0.99
CA LEU A 236 -26.54 17.02 -0.35
C LEU A 236 -27.62 17.78 -1.14
N TYR A 237 -27.53 17.85 -2.46
CA TYR A 237 -28.55 18.52 -3.29
C TYR A 237 -29.90 17.78 -3.25
N LYS A 238 -29.90 16.45 -3.33
CA LYS A 238 -31.13 15.63 -3.21
C LYS A 238 -31.86 15.91 -1.88
N ASN A 239 -31.13 15.91 -0.76
CA ASN A 239 -31.71 16.19 0.56
C ASN A 239 -32.16 17.64 0.76
N LEU A 240 -31.58 18.61 0.01
CA LEU A 240 -32.03 20.00 0.04
C LEU A 240 -33.36 20.21 -0.72
N GLU A 241 -33.68 19.31 -1.65
CA GLU A 241 -34.92 19.36 -2.45
C GLU A 241 -36.08 18.56 -1.80
N GLU A 242 -35.77 17.66 -0.86
CA GLU A 242 -36.76 16.86 -0.13
C GLU A 242 -37.26 17.60 1.13
N ASP A 243 -38.59 17.85 1.21
CA ASP A 243 -39.24 18.56 2.32
C ASP A 243 -39.24 17.78 3.67
N GLU A 244 -38.95 16.46 3.64
CA GLU A 244 -38.94 15.56 4.80
C GLU A 244 -37.57 14.88 4.99
N SER A 245 -36.48 15.65 5.07
CA SER A 245 -35.17 15.07 5.43
C SER A 245 -34.98 14.96 6.95
N ASP A 246 -34.50 13.81 7.41
CA ASP A 246 -34.15 13.53 8.83
C ASP A 246 -32.87 14.28 9.29
N ILE A 247 -32.30 15.12 8.43
CA ILE A 247 -31.04 15.82 8.65
C ILE A 247 -31.33 17.31 8.86
N SER A 248 -30.74 17.90 9.90
CA SER A 248 -30.86 19.34 10.12
C SER A 248 -30.34 20.14 8.91
N MET A 249 -31.25 20.86 8.26
CA MET A 249 -30.94 21.80 7.17
C MET A 249 -29.91 22.86 7.60
N GLU A 250 -29.91 23.25 8.88
CA GLU A 250 -28.90 24.15 9.43
C GLU A 250 -27.50 23.53 9.38
N PHE A 251 -27.39 22.22 9.68
CA PHE A 251 -26.10 21.52 9.61
C PHE A 251 -25.60 21.38 8.16
N ILE A 252 -26.49 21.07 7.22
CA ILE A 252 -26.16 21.01 5.79
C ILE A 252 -25.67 22.38 5.29
N ILE A 253 -26.38 23.46 5.63
CA ILE A 253 -26.01 24.83 5.25
C ILE A 253 -24.66 25.21 5.85
N ASP A 254 -24.42 24.91 7.13
CA ASP A 254 -23.15 25.20 7.80
C ASP A 254 -21.98 24.43 7.19
N PHE A 255 -22.20 23.18 6.77
CA PHE A 255 -21.23 22.38 6.05
C PHE A 255 -20.91 23.00 4.68
N LEU A 256 -21.93 23.37 3.89
CA LEU A 256 -21.75 23.97 2.57
C LEU A 256 -21.06 25.34 2.62
N LYS A 257 -21.19 26.08 3.73
CA LYS A 257 -20.47 27.34 3.97
C LYS A 257 -18.99 27.15 4.28
N GLN A 258 -18.53 25.94 4.59
CA GLN A 258 -17.12 25.69 4.88
C GLN A 258 -16.26 25.86 3.63
N GLN A 259 -15.00 26.26 3.85
CA GLN A 259 -14.01 26.26 2.80
C GLN A 259 -13.50 24.83 2.60
N PHE A 260 -13.76 24.29 1.40
CA PHE A 260 -13.16 23.06 0.92
C PHE A 260 -12.24 23.37 -0.24
N ASP A 261 -11.09 22.70 -0.27
CA ASP A 261 -10.21 22.78 -1.43
C ASP A 261 -10.75 21.92 -2.58
N CYS A 262 -10.45 22.31 -3.80
CA CYS A 262 -10.88 21.58 -4.99
C CYS A 262 -9.80 21.65 -6.07
N PRO A 263 -9.56 20.56 -6.81
CA PRO A 263 -8.66 20.60 -7.96
C PRO A 263 -9.14 21.65 -8.96
N LYS A 264 -8.39 22.75 -9.10
CA LYS A 264 -8.74 23.89 -9.98
C LYS A 264 -8.11 23.81 -11.36
N GLU A 265 -7.08 22.99 -11.52
CA GLU A 265 -6.26 22.91 -12.73
C GLU A 265 -6.48 21.56 -13.43
N ALA A 266 -6.91 21.61 -14.70
CA ALA A 266 -7.22 20.42 -15.49
C ALA A 266 -6.02 19.50 -15.78
N ASN A 267 -4.80 19.92 -15.41
CA ASN A 267 -3.54 19.24 -15.75
C ASN A 267 -2.80 18.64 -14.55
N VAL A 268 -3.35 18.72 -13.33
CA VAL A 268 -2.73 18.13 -12.12
C VAL A 268 -3.42 16.80 -11.81
N SER A 269 -2.64 15.72 -11.65
CA SER A 269 -3.18 14.42 -11.25
C SER A 269 -3.81 14.50 -9.85
N MET A 270 -4.81 13.67 -9.57
CA MET A 270 -5.49 13.70 -8.27
C MET A 270 -4.53 13.32 -7.13
N GLY A 271 -3.60 12.39 -7.37
CA GLY A 271 -2.55 12.04 -6.42
C GLY A 271 -1.63 13.23 -6.14
N ASP A 272 -1.12 13.90 -7.17
CA ASP A 272 -0.26 15.08 -6.96
C ASP A 272 -0.99 16.20 -6.21
N TRP A 273 -2.29 16.35 -6.43
CA TRP A 273 -3.10 17.30 -5.69
C TRP A 273 -3.23 16.94 -4.20
N ILE A 274 -3.48 15.66 -3.88
CA ILE A 274 -3.60 15.18 -2.49
C ILE A 274 -2.26 15.30 -1.74
N LYS A 275 -1.13 15.17 -2.44
CA LYS A 275 0.21 15.37 -1.86
C LYS A 275 0.45 16.79 -1.37
N LEU A 276 -0.30 17.77 -1.87
CA LEU A 276 -0.10 19.16 -1.47
C LEU A 276 -0.47 19.33 0.01
N ASP A 277 0.46 19.87 0.78
CA ASP A 277 0.29 20.04 2.23
C ASP A 277 -0.56 21.28 2.56
N ARG A 278 -1.85 21.20 2.19
CA ARG A 278 -2.80 22.31 2.32
C ARG A 278 -3.57 22.28 3.64
N ASN A 279 -3.44 21.19 4.40
CA ASN A 279 -4.10 20.98 5.70
C ASN A 279 -5.57 21.40 5.70
N ILE A 280 -6.29 21.07 4.63
CA ILE A 280 -7.68 21.43 4.40
C ILE A 280 -8.39 20.23 3.77
N ILE A 281 -9.67 20.08 4.06
CA ILE A 281 -10.49 19.04 3.46
C ILE A 281 -10.65 19.35 1.96
N ALA A 282 -10.38 18.37 1.10
CA ALA A 282 -10.39 18.54 -0.36
C ALA A 282 -11.47 17.69 -1.03
N TRP A 283 -12.11 18.21 -2.08
CA TRP A 283 -12.95 17.41 -2.97
C TRP A 283 -12.08 16.57 -3.90
N LEU A 284 -12.41 15.30 -4.07
CA LEU A 284 -11.84 14.47 -5.13
C LEU A 284 -12.40 14.91 -6.49
N SER A 285 -11.58 14.85 -7.55
CA SER A 285 -12.07 14.88 -8.92
C SER A 285 -12.39 13.45 -9.35
N SER A 286 -13.67 13.12 -9.41
CA SER A 286 -14.16 11.87 -10.00
C SER A 286 -15.40 12.16 -10.83
N ASP A 287 -15.67 11.30 -11.80
CA ASP A 287 -16.96 11.33 -12.50
C ASP A 287 -18.07 11.06 -11.48
N SER A 288 -19.14 11.85 -11.57
CA SER A 288 -20.25 11.82 -10.60
C SER A 288 -21.09 10.54 -10.70
N ASN A 289 -20.95 9.81 -11.82
CA ASN A 289 -21.74 8.63 -12.16
C ASN A 289 -20.82 7.51 -12.66
N PRO A 290 -20.42 6.56 -11.81
CA PRO A 290 -20.21 5.22 -12.32
C PRO A 290 -21.55 4.65 -12.80
N GLU A 291 -21.55 3.95 -13.94
CA GLU A 291 -22.64 3.02 -14.25
C GLU A 291 -22.77 2.04 -13.07
N LEU A 292 -23.81 2.22 -12.27
CA LEU A 292 -24.19 1.34 -11.17
C LEU A 292 -25.41 0.57 -11.64
N ASP A 293 -25.47 -0.73 -11.31
CA ASP A 293 -26.67 -1.53 -11.53
C ASP A 293 -27.84 -0.89 -10.76
N GLU A 294 -28.97 -0.68 -11.43
CA GLU A 294 -30.17 0.03 -10.92
C GLU A 294 -30.79 -0.65 -9.67
N ASP A 295 -30.35 -1.86 -9.32
CA ASP A 295 -30.85 -2.67 -8.20
C ASP A 295 -29.97 -2.59 -6.92
N CYS A 296 -28.96 -1.72 -6.87
CA CYS A 296 -28.05 -1.60 -5.72
C CYS A 296 -28.56 -0.59 -4.68
N ASP A 297 -28.56 -0.95 -3.39
CA ASP A 297 -28.85 -0.03 -2.29
C ASP A 297 -27.94 1.22 -2.35
N GLU A 298 -28.50 2.41 -2.11
CA GLU A 298 -27.78 3.69 -2.26
C GLU A 298 -26.48 3.75 -1.44
N ASP A 299 -26.50 3.22 -0.20
CA ASP A 299 -25.35 3.22 0.71
C ASP A 299 -24.20 2.34 0.16
N VAL A 300 -24.56 1.17 -0.39
CA VAL A 300 -23.60 0.22 -0.99
C VAL A 300 -23.02 0.81 -2.28
N ALA A 301 -23.83 1.49 -3.07
CA ALA A 301 -23.41 2.20 -4.27
C ALA A 301 -22.39 3.30 -3.95
N GLU A 302 -22.59 4.07 -2.87
CA GLU A 302 -21.65 5.11 -2.45
C GLU A 302 -20.28 4.50 -2.07
N VAL A 303 -20.25 3.48 -1.21
CA VAL A 303 -19.00 2.82 -0.80
C VAL A 303 -18.27 2.22 -2.00
N THR A 304 -19.01 1.58 -2.92
CA THR A 304 -18.43 0.99 -4.14
C THR A 304 -17.77 2.06 -5.02
N THR A 305 -18.44 3.20 -5.18
CA THR A 305 -17.92 4.32 -5.97
C THR A 305 -16.66 4.91 -5.34
N ILE A 306 -16.70 5.17 -4.03
CA ILE A 306 -15.54 5.69 -3.29
C ILE A 306 -14.36 4.72 -3.38
N ALA A 307 -14.60 3.41 -3.22
CA ALA A 307 -13.55 2.40 -3.32
C ALA A 307 -12.88 2.39 -4.69
N ARG A 308 -13.66 2.45 -5.78
CA ARG A 308 -13.13 2.55 -7.15
C ARG A 308 -12.27 3.81 -7.32
N THR A 309 -12.75 4.97 -6.87
CA THR A 309 -12.00 6.23 -6.92
C THR A 309 -10.69 6.12 -6.13
N LEU A 310 -10.72 5.61 -4.91
CA LEU A 310 -9.54 5.43 -4.08
C LEU A 310 -8.53 4.46 -4.72
N LYS A 311 -8.97 3.35 -5.33
CA LYS A 311 -8.05 2.42 -6.02
C LYS A 311 -7.31 3.06 -7.20
N LEU A 312 -7.93 4.02 -7.88
CA LEU A 312 -7.27 4.78 -8.94
C LEU A 312 -6.19 5.71 -8.35
N VAL A 313 -6.57 6.50 -7.35
CA VAL A 313 -5.70 7.48 -6.69
C VAL A 313 -4.54 6.80 -5.95
N GLN A 314 -4.79 5.65 -5.33
CA GLN A 314 -3.79 4.86 -4.62
C GLN A 314 -2.53 4.59 -5.44
N LYS A 315 -2.66 4.32 -6.74
CA LYS A 315 -1.54 4.05 -7.66
C LYS A 315 -0.54 5.20 -7.74
N GLU A 316 -0.99 6.42 -7.47
CA GLU A 316 -0.21 7.65 -7.52
C GLU A 316 0.35 8.03 -6.13
N LEU A 317 -0.17 7.40 -5.07
CA LEU A 317 0.06 7.76 -3.67
C LEU A 317 0.72 6.66 -2.83
N TYR A 318 1.04 5.49 -3.41
CA TYR A 318 1.64 4.39 -2.65
C TYR A 318 3.02 4.69 -2.10
N SER A 319 3.74 5.70 -2.58
CA SER A 319 5.01 6.15 -1.98
C SER A 319 4.80 7.05 -0.76
N GLU A 320 3.61 7.60 -0.58
CA GLU A 320 3.35 8.69 0.36
C GLU A 320 2.42 8.26 1.49
N PHE A 321 1.40 7.43 1.20
CA PHE A 321 0.37 7.06 2.16
C PHE A 321 0.26 5.54 2.32
N ARG A 322 0.14 5.10 3.58
CA ARG A 322 -0.01 3.70 3.96
C ARG A 322 -1.46 3.23 3.92
N ARG A 323 -2.37 4.10 4.36
CA ARG A 323 -3.78 3.73 4.60
C ARG A 323 -4.69 4.54 3.71
N PHE A 324 -5.71 3.85 3.20
CA PHE A 324 -6.77 4.42 2.39
C PHE A 324 -8.07 3.90 2.98
N ILE A 325 -8.81 4.80 3.62
CA ILE A 325 -9.90 4.45 4.54
C ILE A 325 -11.19 5.06 4.02
N ILE A 326 -12.24 4.25 3.96
CA ILE A 326 -13.61 4.73 3.80
C ILE A 326 -14.26 4.73 5.19
N ALA A 327 -14.70 5.90 5.64
CA ALA A 327 -15.44 6.00 6.90
C ALA A 327 -16.92 5.73 6.65
N ILE A 328 -17.47 4.74 7.34
CA ILE A 328 -18.86 4.26 7.17
C ILE A 328 -19.64 4.38 8.49
N PRO A 329 -20.97 4.52 8.45
CA PRO A 329 -21.78 4.53 9.67
C PRO A 329 -21.78 3.15 10.35
N GLU A 330 -22.10 3.11 11.65
CA GLU A 330 -22.11 1.85 12.41
C GLU A 330 -23.08 0.80 11.87
N GLY A 331 -24.20 1.24 11.28
CA GLY A 331 -25.27 0.38 10.73
C GLY A 331 -25.10 -0.04 9.27
N HIS A 332 -23.99 0.34 8.62
CA HIS A 332 -23.78 0.04 7.20
C HIS A 332 -23.75 -1.48 6.92
N PRO A 333 -24.24 -1.97 5.76
CA PRO A 333 -24.16 -3.41 5.41
C PRO A 333 -22.75 -4.01 5.42
N TYR A 334 -21.72 -3.16 5.27
CA TYR A 334 -20.31 -3.55 5.32
C TYR A 334 -19.60 -3.19 6.63
N ALA A 335 -20.34 -2.80 7.68
CA ALA A 335 -19.76 -2.38 8.97
C ALA A 335 -18.85 -3.46 9.61
N ASP A 336 -19.16 -4.74 9.43
CA ASP A 336 -18.37 -5.83 10.00
C ASP A 336 -17.22 -6.31 9.10
N ARG A 337 -17.09 -5.73 7.90
CA ARG A 337 -15.97 -6.00 6.98
C ARG A 337 -14.80 -5.07 7.31
N LYS A 338 -13.58 -5.60 7.29
CA LYS A 338 -12.35 -4.80 7.47
C LYS A 338 -11.95 -4.02 6.22
N SER A 339 -12.34 -4.52 5.04
CA SER A 339 -11.99 -3.94 3.76
C SER A 339 -13.03 -4.27 2.70
N PHE A 340 -13.05 -3.47 1.65
CA PHE A 340 -13.82 -3.69 0.43
C PHE A 340 -12.90 -3.43 -0.77
N GLU A 341 -12.72 -4.45 -1.60
CA GLU A 341 -11.82 -4.40 -2.76
C GLU A 341 -10.40 -3.86 -2.46
N GLY A 342 -9.82 -4.25 -1.33
CA GLY A 342 -8.48 -3.81 -0.90
C GLY A 342 -8.42 -2.42 -0.26
N VAL A 343 -9.53 -1.67 -0.22
CA VAL A 343 -9.64 -0.40 0.53
C VAL A 343 -10.12 -0.68 1.95
N GLU A 344 -9.53 -0.03 2.94
CA GLU A 344 -9.91 -0.23 4.34
C GLU A 344 -11.29 0.38 4.64
N LEU A 345 -12.12 -0.35 5.38
CA LEU A 345 -13.38 0.14 5.92
C LEU A 345 -13.22 0.39 7.42
N MET A 346 -13.73 1.51 7.89
CA MET A 346 -13.67 1.90 9.30
C MET A 346 -14.98 2.53 9.72
N LYS A 347 -15.54 2.08 10.86
CA LYS A 347 -16.73 2.72 11.44
C LYS A 347 -16.37 4.14 11.87
N ILE A 348 -17.30 5.09 11.73
CA ILE A 348 -17.04 6.48 12.05
C ILE A 348 -16.62 6.68 13.53
N SER A 349 -17.20 5.91 14.46
CA SER A 349 -16.74 5.85 15.86
C SER A 349 -15.27 5.42 15.99
N GLU A 350 -14.87 4.33 15.34
CA GLU A 350 -13.49 3.82 15.32
C GLU A 350 -12.52 4.84 14.70
N LEU A 351 -13.00 5.61 13.71
CA LEU A 351 -12.19 6.68 13.11
C LEU A 351 -11.80 7.73 14.14
N PHE A 352 -12.65 8.08 15.10
CA PHE A 352 -12.31 9.06 16.12
C PHE A 352 -11.24 8.58 17.10
N ASP A 353 -11.21 7.28 17.40
CA ASP A 353 -10.14 6.69 18.20
C ASP A 353 -8.84 6.59 17.41
N PHE A 354 -8.94 6.48 16.08
CA PHE A 354 -7.79 6.47 15.18
C PHE A 354 -7.19 7.86 14.93
N LEU A 355 -8.04 8.88 14.80
CA LEU A 355 -7.59 10.25 14.53
C LEU A 355 -6.70 10.70 15.69
N PRO A 356 -5.52 11.30 15.41
CA PRO A 356 -4.68 11.76 16.50
C PRO A 356 -5.44 12.84 17.25
N GLY A 357 -5.67 12.59 18.55
CA GLY A 357 -6.41 13.51 19.39
C GLY A 357 -5.67 14.82 19.58
N GLU A 358 -6.41 15.88 19.90
CA GLU A 358 -5.84 17.03 20.59
C GLU A 358 -5.32 16.54 21.95
N GLN A 359 -4.04 16.17 22.03
CA GLN A 359 -3.33 16.32 23.29
C GLN A 359 -3.24 17.82 23.52
N ILE A 360 -4.24 18.35 24.24
CA ILE A 360 -4.18 19.65 24.89
C ILE A 360 -2.93 19.60 25.77
N PHE A 361 -1.87 20.27 25.33
CA PHE A 361 -0.71 20.57 26.17
C PHE A 361 -1.06 21.64 27.20
#